data_AF-A0A366XGG3-F1
#
_entry.id   AF-A0A366XGG3-F1
#
_cell.length_a   1.000
_cell.length_b   1.000
_cell.length_c   1.000
_cell.angle_alpha   90.00
_cell.angle_beta   90.00
_cell.angle_gamma   90.00
#
_symmetry.space_group_name_H-M   'P 1'
#
loop_
_entity.id
_entity.type
_entity.pdbx_description
1 polymer ?
#
loop_
_entity_poly.entity_id
_entity_poly.type
_entity_poly.pdbx_seq_one_letter_code
_entity_poly.pdbx_strand_id
1 'polypeptide(L)'
;MIVPLNSFVHRVHDKLWFSDLVSNLDCSLKRIRRSRHWTLLGKEHRLTQLRNELSDDHYLWVKQAIDKALPKRDICLAELIECNPNITLNQLITVSGCTISEARLAIDAFESLDLD
;
A
#
# COMPACT_ATOMS: atom_id res chain seq x y z
N MET A 1 -12.48 -5.07 2.55
CA MET A 1 -11.90 -4.06 1.65
C MET A 1 -12.01 -4.52 0.20
N ILE A 2 -12.10 -3.59 -0.74
CA ILE A 2 -12.33 -3.85 -2.18
C ILE A 2 -11.15 -3.25 -2.96
N VAL A 3 -10.47 -4.07 -3.77
CA VAL A 3 -9.35 -3.67 -4.63
C VAL A 3 -9.72 -3.96 -6.09
N PRO A 4 -9.96 -2.95 -6.93
CA PRO A 4 -10.23 -3.14 -8.35
C PRO A 4 -9.00 -3.65 -9.09
N LEU A 5 -9.14 -4.77 -9.81
CA LEU A 5 -8.09 -5.38 -10.62
C LEU A 5 -8.50 -5.45 -12.11
N ASN A 6 -8.84 -4.30 -12.70
CA ASN A 6 -9.48 -4.24 -14.02
C ASN A 6 -8.65 -4.83 -15.19
N SER A 7 -7.34 -4.98 -15.00
CA SER A 7 -6.42 -5.56 -15.98
C SER A 7 -6.08 -7.02 -15.71
N PHE A 8 -6.74 -7.67 -14.72
CA PHE A 8 -6.41 -9.01 -14.25
C PHE A 8 -6.29 -10.04 -15.37
N VAL A 9 -7.28 -10.11 -16.27
CA VAL A 9 -7.33 -11.12 -17.34
C VAL A 9 -6.13 -11.02 -18.29
N HIS A 10 -5.65 -9.80 -18.54
CA HIS A 10 -4.60 -9.52 -19.51
C HIS A 10 -3.21 -9.60 -18.91
N ARG A 11 -3.08 -9.24 -17.63
CA ARG A 11 -1.78 -9.15 -16.96
C ARG A 11 -1.45 -10.46 -16.26
N VAL A 12 -2.37 -11.07 -15.51
CA VAL A 12 -2.05 -12.30 -14.77
C VAL A 12 -1.94 -13.50 -15.73
N HIS A 13 -0.71 -13.95 -15.92
CA HIS A 13 -0.36 -15.11 -16.74
C HIS A 13 -0.91 -16.41 -16.14
N ASP A 14 -0.55 -16.71 -14.88
CA ASP A 14 -1.07 -17.86 -14.16
C ASP A 14 -2.23 -17.47 -13.22
N LYS A 15 -3.44 -17.66 -13.72
CA LYS A 15 -4.68 -17.32 -13.00
C LYS A 15 -4.99 -18.34 -11.90
N LEU A 16 -4.55 -19.59 -12.05
CA LEU A 16 -4.77 -20.65 -11.07
C LEU A 16 -3.90 -20.38 -9.85
N TRP A 17 -2.60 -20.25 -10.07
CA TRP A 17 -1.65 -19.90 -9.01
C TRP A 17 -2.08 -18.64 -8.24
N PHE A 18 -2.47 -17.58 -8.96
CA PHE A 18 -2.88 -16.34 -8.31
C PHE A 18 -4.17 -16.52 -7.48
N SER A 19 -5.14 -17.29 -7.99
CA SER A 19 -6.39 -17.56 -7.27
C SER A 19 -6.16 -18.42 -6.03
N ASP A 20 -5.24 -19.37 -6.10
CA ASP A 20 -4.84 -20.22 -4.97
C ASP A 20 -4.11 -19.39 -3.90
N LEU A 21 -3.15 -18.55 -4.30
CA LEU A 21 -2.47 -17.63 -3.39
C LEU A 21 -3.46 -16.70 -2.67
N VAL A 22 -4.39 -16.10 -3.42
CA VAL A 22 -5.43 -15.23 -2.85
C VAL A 22 -6.28 -16.00 -1.84
N SER A 23 -6.70 -17.22 -2.18
CA SER A 23 -7.57 -18.03 -1.32
C SER A 23 -6.84 -18.52 -0.06
N ASN A 24 -5.57 -18.90 -0.17
CA ASN A 24 -4.71 -19.29 0.96
C ASN A 24 -4.49 -18.15 1.97
N LEU A 25 -4.67 -16.91 1.55
CA LEU A 25 -4.53 -15.71 2.39
C LEU A 25 -5.88 -15.14 2.85
N ASP A 26 -6.94 -15.96 2.88
CA ASP A 26 -8.31 -15.54 3.23
C ASP A 26 -8.81 -14.33 2.43
N CYS A 27 -8.31 -14.15 1.21
CA CYS A 27 -8.79 -13.16 0.26
C CYS A 27 -9.68 -13.84 -0.77
N SER A 28 -10.50 -13.06 -1.49
CA SER A 28 -11.39 -13.57 -2.52
C SER A 28 -11.22 -12.76 -3.80
N LEU A 29 -11.05 -13.47 -4.91
CA LEU A 29 -11.01 -12.87 -6.23
C LEU A 29 -12.36 -13.11 -6.93
N LYS A 30 -13.06 -12.02 -7.28
CA LYS A 30 -14.38 -12.09 -7.93
C LYS A 30 -14.39 -11.31 -9.23
N ARG A 31 -15.16 -11.80 -10.20
CA ARG A 31 -15.49 -11.09 -11.44
C ARG A 31 -16.88 -10.48 -11.32
N ILE A 32 -17.01 -9.19 -11.62
CA ILE A 32 -18.28 -8.45 -11.59
C ILE A 32 -18.74 -8.15 -13.01
N ARG A 33 -19.77 -8.86 -13.50
CA ARG A 33 -20.34 -8.72 -14.85
C ARG A 33 -19.38 -9.12 -15.98
N ARG A 34 -18.63 -8.17 -16.54
CA ARG A 34 -17.80 -8.36 -17.76
C ARG A 34 -16.44 -8.96 -17.41
N SER A 35 -15.79 -9.59 -18.39
CA SER A 35 -14.46 -10.22 -18.25
C SER A 35 -13.43 -9.32 -17.59
N ARG A 36 -13.47 -8.01 -17.83
CA ARG A 36 -12.49 -7.03 -17.35
C ARG A 36 -12.70 -6.50 -15.92
N HIS A 37 -13.86 -6.69 -15.29
CA HIS A 37 -14.11 -6.11 -13.96
C HIS A 37 -13.82 -7.13 -12.86
N TRP A 38 -12.53 -7.35 -12.60
CA TRP A 38 -12.10 -8.19 -11.49
C TRP A 38 -11.91 -7.37 -10.23
N THR A 39 -12.17 -8.00 -9.09
CA THR A 39 -12.12 -7.38 -7.77
C THR A 39 -11.52 -8.36 -6.79
N LEU A 40 -10.48 -7.90 -6.09
CA LEU A 40 -9.89 -8.59 -4.96
C LEU A 40 -10.52 -8.06 -3.67
N LEU A 41 -10.93 -8.97 -2.80
CA LEU A 41 -11.63 -8.73 -1.56
C LEU A 41 -10.82 -9.31 -0.42
N GLY A 42 -10.65 -8.57 0.67
CA GLY A 42 -9.93 -9.08 1.84
C GLY A 42 -10.04 -8.13 3.04
N LYS A 43 -9.56 -8.61 4.19
CA LYS A 43 -9.27 -7.75 5.35
C LYS A 43 -7.95 -7.00 5.10
N GLU A 44 -7.77 -5.84 5.72
CA GLU A 44 -6.57 -5.01 5.56
C GLU A 44 -5.27 -5.80 5.72
N HIS A 45 -5.09 -6.46 6.88
CA HIS A 45 -3.88 -7.24 7.15
C HIS A 45 -3.64 -8.38 6.15
N ARG A 46 -4.70 -9.01 5.62
CA ARG A 46 -4.60 -10.07 4.60
C ARG A 46 -4.18 -9.52 3.24
N LEU A 47 -4.69 -8.35 2.86
CA LEU A 47 -4.27 -7.67 1.63
C LEU A 47 -2.82 -7.20 1.72
N THR A 48 -2.40 -6.68 2.88
CA THR A 48 -0.99 -6.34 3.14
C THR A 48 -0.09 -7.57 3.07
N GLN A 49 -0.52 -8.70 3.63
CA GLN A 49 0.20 -9.96 3.52
C GLN A 49 0.33 -10.41 2.06
N LEU A 50 -0.79 -10.45 1.31
CA LEU A 50 -0.80 -10.79 -0.11
C LEU A 50 0.14 -9.89 -0.93
N ARG A 51 0.13 -8.58 -0.69
CA ARG A 51 1.05 -7.63 -1.32
C ARG A 51 2.52 -8.03 -1.10
N ASN A 52 2.87 -8.47 0.10
CA ASN A 52 4.23 -8.82 0.46
C ASN A 52 4.67 -10.17 -0.14
N GLU A 53 3.76 -11.13 -0.27
CA GLU A 53 4.01 -12.43 -0.94
C GLU A 53 4.22 -12.29 -2.46
N LEU A 54 3.71 -11.21 -3.07
CA LEU A 54 3.94 -10.90 -4.48
C LEU A 54 5.37 -10.36 -4.66
N SER A 55 6.34 -11.26 -4.87
CA SER A 55 7.76 -10.92 -5.06
C SER A 55 8.14 -10.54 -6.50
N ASP A 56 7.40 -11.03 -7.49
CA ASP A 56 7.67 -10.80 -8.92
C ASP A 56 7.19 -9.39 -9.36
N ASP A 57 8.06 -8.65 -10.03
CA ASP A 57 7.81 -7.31 -10.59
C ASP A 57 6.61 -7.27 -11.53
N HIS A 58 6.27 -8.40 -12.18
CA HIS A 58 5.08 -8.54 -12.98
C HIS A 58 3.78 -8.22 -12.19
N TYR A 59 3.79 -8.41 -10.86
CA TYR A 59 2.67 -8.09 -9.96
C TYR A 59 2.75 -6.70 -9.31
N LEU A 60 3.72 -5.85 -9.69
CA LEU A 60 3.87 -4.50 -9.13
C LEU A 60 2.56 -3.69 -9.19
N TRP A 61 1.77 -3.85 -10.25
CA TRP A 61 0.48 -3.17 -10.38
C TRP A 61 -0.58 -3.66 -9.39
N VAL A 62 -0.53 -4.93 -8.98
CA VAL A 62 -1.42 -5.48 -7.95
C VAL A 62 -1.02 -4.88 -6.60
N LYS A 63 0.29 -4.82 -6.32
CA LYS A 63 0.82 -4.19 -5.10
C LYS A 63 0.38 -2.73 -5.00
N GLN A 64 0.53 -1.98 -6.09
CA GLN A 64 0.06 -0.59 -6.18
C GLN A 64 -1.46 -0.46 -6.04
N ALA A 65 -2.25 -1.39 -6.60
CA ALA A 65 -3.70 -1.38 -6.45
C ALA A 65 -4.12 -1.64 -4.99
N ILE A 66 -3.43 -2.56 -4.30
CA ILE A 66 -3.63 -2.81 -2.86
C ILE A 66 -3.25 -1.56 -2.07
N ASP A 67 -2.08 -0.97 -2.30
CA ASP A 67 -1.61 0.22 -1.58
C ASP A 67 -2.58 1.41 -1.69
N LYS A 68 -3.21 1.58 -2.86
CA LYS A 68 -4.24 2.61 -3.08
C LYS A 68 -5.55 2.33 -2.34
N ALA A 69 -5.86 1.06 -2.09
CA ALA A 69 -7.10 0.65 -1.45
C ALA A 69 -6.98 0.60 0.07
N LEU A 70 -5.79 0.29 0.60
CA LEU A 70 -5.49 0.30 2.04
C LEU A 70 -5.78 1.68 2.64
N PRO A 71 -6.33 1.76 3.86
CA PRO A 71 -6.54 3.04 4.51
C PRO A 71 -5.18 3.73 4.69
N LYS A 72 -5.11 5.00 4.33
CA LYS A 72 -3.97 5.82 4.74
C LYS A 72 -4.02 5.95 6.26
N ARG A 73 -2.93 5.62 6.93
CA ARG A 73 -2.81 5.94 8.35
C ARG A 73 -2.71 7.47 8.45
N ASP A 74 -3.62 8.07 9.20
CA ASP A 74 -3.54 9.49 9.51
C ASP A 74 -2.47 9.65 10.59
N ILE A 75 -1.23 9.85 10.16
CA ILE A 75 -0.07 9.96 11.02
C ILE A 75 0.34 11.43 11.01
N CYS A 76 0.22 12.07 12.17
CA CYS A 76 0.70 13.44 12.36
C CYS A 76 2.23 13.43 12.26
N LEU A 77 2.77 13.94 11.15
CA LEU A 77 4.21 13.97 10.92
C LEU A 77 4.93 14.82 11.98
N ALA A 78 4.31 15.91 12.44
CA ALA A 78 4.86 16.78 13.47
C ALA A 78 5.05 16.02 14.80
N GLU A 79 4.01 15.36 15.31
CA GLU A 79 4.09 14.55 16.53
C GLU A 79 5.16 13.44 16.43
N LEU A 80 5.30 12.83 15.25
CA LEU A 80 6.27 11.77 15.02
C LEU A 80 7.70 12.30 15.06
N ILE A 81 7.94 13.47 14.46
CA ILE A 81 9.24 14.17 14.51
C ILE A 81 9.53 14.64 15.95
N GLU A 82 8.56 15.23 16.65
CA GLU A 82 8.71 15.64 18.05
C GLU A 82 9.07 14.47 18.97
N CYS A 83 8.45 13.30 18.78
CA CYS A 83 8.75 12.09 19.55
C CYS A 83 10.11 11.46 19.20
N ASN A 84 10.64 11.73 18.01
CA ASN A 84 11.94 11.23 17.57
C ASN A 84 12.65 12.27 16.68
N PRO A 85 13.26 13.31 17.28
CA PRO A 85 13.83 14.43 16.53
C PRO A 85 14.97 14.04 15.59
N ASN A 86 15.62 12.91 15.85
CA ASN A 86 16.70 12.36 15.02
C ASN A 86 16.19 11.45 13.89
N ILE A 87 14.87 11.41 13.64
CA ILE A 87 14.31 10.58 12.58
C ILE A 87 14.81 11.05 11.21
N THR A 88 15.36 10.13 10.44
CA THR A 88 15.80 10.44 9.07
C THR A 88 14.60 10.54 8.14
N LEU A 89 14.74 11.30 7.03
CA LEU A 89 13.73 11.39 5.97
C LEU A 89 13.19 10.01 5.53
N ASN A 90 14.08 9.05 5.31
CA ASN A 90 13.70 7.70 4.88
C ASN A 90 12.93 6.94 5.95
N GLN A 91 13.30 7.10 7.22
CA GLN A 91 12.56 6.49 8.33
C GLN A 91 11.18 7.13 8.48
N LEU A 92 11.07 8.46 8.35
CA LEU A 92 9.80 9.17 8.43
C LEU A 92 8.83 8.69 7.34
N ILE A 93 9.30 8.59 6.09
CA ILE A 93 8.52 8.04 4.96
C ILE A 93 8.09 6.59 5.25
N THR A 94 9.01 5.77 5.77
CA THR A 94 8.74 4.34 6.01
C THR A 94 7.69 4.13 7.10
N VAL A 95 7.78 4.90 8.20
CA VAL A 95 6.87 4.76 9.35
C VAL A 95 5.51 5.38 9.05
N SER A 96 5.48 6.55 8.40
CA SER A 96 4.24 7.30 8.15
C SER A 96 3.52 6.90 6.85
N GLY A 97 4.25 6.39 5.86
CA GLY A 97 3.74 6.17 4.50
C GLY A 97 3.51 7.48 3.73
N CYS A 98 4.01 8.62 4.20
CA CYS A 98 3.91 9.88 3.49
C CYS A 98 4.84 9.91 2.26
N THR A 99 4.61 10.87 1.37
CA THR A 99 5.47 11.13 0.23
C THR A 99 6.78 11.81 0.65
N ILE A 100 7.81 11.74 -0.20
CA ILE A 100 9.08 12.45 0.04
C ILE A 100 8.85 13.96 0.24
N SER A 101 7.93 14.54 -0.53
CA SER A 101 7.59 15.97 -0.43
C SER A 101 6.93 16.31 0.90
N GLU A 102 5.96 15.52 1.36
CA GLU A 102 5.32 15.69 2.67
C GLU A 102 6.34 15.54 3.81
N ALA A 103 7.21 14.52 3.74
CA ALA A 103 8.25 14.28 4.73
C ALA A 103 9.25 15.45 4.83
N ARG A 104 9.68 15.99 3.69
CA ARG A 104 10.59 17.15 3.64
C ARG A 104 9.94 18.36 4.30
N LEU A 105 8.72 18.70 3.90
CA LEU A 105 7.99 19.84 4.44
C LEU A 105 7.82 19.75 5.97
N ALA A 106 7.57 18.55 6.49
CA ALA A 106 7.44 18.35 7.93
C ALA A 106 8.75 18.54 8.69
N ILE A 107 9.88 18.03 8.17
CA ILE A 107 11.21 18.22 8.77
C ILE A 107 11.61 19.69 8.71
N ASP A 108 11.49 20.34 7.54
CA ASP A 108 11.86 21.75 7.36
C ASP A 108 11.04 22.65 8.30
N ALA A 109 9.75 22.36 8.48
CA ALA A 109 8.89 23.09 9.42
C ALA A 109 9.33 22.89 10.88
N PHE A 110 9.70 21.67 11.28
CA PHE A 110 10.20 21.39 12.63
C PHE A 110 11.53 22.10 12.90
N GLU A 111 12.49 22.02 11.97
CA GLU A 111 13.79 22.70 12.07
C GLU A 111 13.62 24.24 12.16
N SER A 112 12.62 24.80 11.48
CA SER A 112 12.34 26.24 11.54
C SER A 112 11.78 26.70 12.90
N LEU A 113 11.11 25.81 13.64
CA LEU A 113 10.56 26.12 14.97
C LEU A 113 11.61 26.07 16.08
N ASP A 114 12.67 25.27 15.90
CA ASP A 114 13.78 25.15 16.86
C ASP A 114 14.80 26.30 16.77
N LEU A 115 14.70 27.17 15.76
CA LEU A 115 15.64 28.27 15.50
C LEU A 115 15.19 29.64 16.07
N ASP A 116 14.02 29.71 16.72
CA ASP A 116 13.45 30.89 17.38
C ASP A 116 13.51 30.79 18.92
#